data_AF-A0A661CQY7-F1
#
_entry.id   AF-A0A661CQY7-F1
#
_cell.length_a   1.000
_cell.length_b   1.000
_cell.length_c   1.000
_cell.angle_alpha   90.00
_cell.angle_beta   90.00
_cell.angle_gamma   90.00
#
_symmetry.space_group_name_H-M   'P 1'
#
loop_
_entity.id
_entity.type
_entity.pdbx_description
1 polymer ?
#
loop_
_entity_poly.entity_id
_entity_poly.type
_entity_poly.pdbx_seq_one_letter_code
_entity_poly.pdbx_strand_id
1 'polypeptide(L)'
;MPQPTISDVHVDRPLTNLSVAYIQGAEAFVSGKVFPVVPVAQRSDEFYTYDIGDWTRVVAEKRAPGAPSAGGGYTIGTDNFFAQRYSVHDDVDDLTRANQDQPLDADSDATDWVTDQMLRLRERTWATQYFGTGVWGNQRDGVAAGPTGDEFLQWDQAGSTPVEDVSTQSIGVAELTG
;
A
#
# COMPACT_ATOMS: atom_id res chain seq x y z
N MET A 1 56.08 36.66 17.26
CA MET A 1 55.40 35.74 16.33
C MET A 1 53.98 35.56 16.85
N PRO A 2 52.92 35.81 16.06
CA PRO A 2 51.55 35.60 16.52
C PRO A 2 51.35 34.11 16.79
N GLN A 3 50.81 33.76 17.97
CA GLN A 3 50.43 32.37 18.25
C GLN A 3 49.10 32.06 17.56
N PRO A 4 48.92 30.85 16.99
CA PRO A 4 47.66 30.45 16.38
C PRO A 4 46.55 30.51 17.43
N THR A 5 45.45 31.15 17.06
CA THR A 5 44.26 31.28 17.89
C THR A 5 43.46 29.99 17.86
N ILE A 6 42.56 29.76 18.83
CA ILE A 6 41.72 28.55 18.89
C ILE A 6 40.91 28.32 17.60
N SER A 7 40.54 29.40 16.90
CA SER A 7 39.89 29.33 15.58
C SER A 7 40.81 28.93 14.43
N ASP A 8 42.14 29.03 14.59
CA ASP A 8 43.12 28.60 13.59
C ASP A 8 43.45 27.10 13.70
N VAL A 9 43.07 26.45 14.81
CA VAL A 9 43.33 25.03 15.09
C VAL A 9 42.09 24.15 15.15
N HIS A 10 40.90 24.75 15.22
CA HIS A 10 39.63 24.02 15.20
C HIS A 10 38.98 24.11 13.82
N VAL A 11 39.03 22.99 13.09
CA VAL A 11 38.20 22.78 11.90
C VAL A 11 36.95 22.08 12.39
N ASP A 12 35.78 22.71 12.18
CA ASP A 12 34.49 22.12 12.50
C ASP A 12 34.32 20.83 11.70
N ARG A 13 34.41 19.69 12.40
CA ARG A 13 34.11 18.38 11.81
C ARG A 13 32.62 18.13 11.92
N PRO A 14 31.98 17.53 10.90
CA PRO A 14 30.60 17.08 11.02
C PRO A 14 30.46 16.15 12.22
N LEU A 15 29.31 16.25 12.90
CA LEU A 15 28.97 15.40 14.04
C LEU A 15 28.99 13.93 13.60
N THR A 16 29.94 13.16 14.11
CA THR A 16 30.11 11.75 13.73
C THR A 16 29.07 10.82 14.34
N ASN A 17 28.15 11.36 15.13
CA ASN A 17 27.13 10.61 15.86
C ASN A 17 25.70 10.90 15.36
N LEU A 18 25.51 11.77 14.37
CA LEU A 18 24.18 12.16 13.89
C LEU A 18 24.18 12.45 12.38
N SER A 19 23.57 11.55 11.61
CA SER A 19 23.08 11.83 10.26
C SER A 19 21.54 11.93 10.29
N VAL A 20 20.97 12.84 9.50
CA VAL A 20 19.51 13.01 9.37
C VAL A 20 19.13 12.70 7.94
N ALA A 21 18.54 11.52 7.73
CA ALA A 21 17.97 11.09 6.45
C ALA A 21 16.44 11.18 6.48
N TYR A 22 15.83 11.72 5.44
CA TYR A 22 14.37 11.77 5.28
C TYR A 22 13.89 10.50 4.60
N ILE A 23 13.86 9.40 5.35
CA ILE A 23 13.34 8.11 4.88
C ILE A 23 11.99 7.87 5.54
N GLN A 24 11.00 7.49 4.73
CA GLN A 24 9.73 7.07 5.30
C GLN A 24 9.91 5.66 5.85
N GLY A 25 9.65 5.48 7.15
CA GLY A 25 9.75 4.15 7.76
C GLY A 25 8.91 3.14 6.99
N ALA A 26 9.45 1.95 6.73
CA ALA A 26 8.79 0.93 5.93
C ALA A 26 7.37 0.59 6.44
N GLU A 27 7.15 0.70 7.75
CA GLU A 27 5.86 0.48 8.40
C GLU A 27 4.79 1.52 8.05
N ALA A 28 5.18 2.69 7.56
CA ALA A 28 4.23 3.73 7.16
C ALA A 28 3.61 3.47 5.78
N PHE A 29 4.15 2.54 4.98
CA PHE A 29 3.53 2.12 3.72
C PHE A 29 2.35 1.18 4.00
N VAL A 30 1.20 1.48 3.38
CA VAL A 30 -0.07 0.79 3.64
C VAL A 30 -0.36 -0.26 2.58
N SER A 31 0.16 -0.07 1.35
CA SER A 31 -0.06 -0.98 0.22
C SER A 31 0.23 -2.46 0.56
N GLY A 32 1.30 -2.74 1.31
CA GLY A 32 1.66 -4.10 1.71
C GLY A 32 0.83 -4.70 2.84
N LYS A 33 0.08 -3.87 3.59
CA LYS A 33 -0.82 -4.32 4.66
C LYS A 33 -2.21 -4.65 4.11
N VAL A 34 -2.64 -3.92 3.09
CA VAL A 34 -3.94 -4.13 2.41
C VAL A 34 -3.83 -5.22 1.34
N PHE A 35 -2.74 -5.21 0.56
CA PHE A 35 -2.48 -6.19 -0.49
C PHE A 35 -1.23 -7.01 -0.18
N PRO A 36 -1.38 -8.28 0.24
CA PRO A 36 -0.25 -9.15 0.57
C PRO A 36 0.57 -9.49 -0.69
N VAL A 37 1.86 -9.74 -0.50
CA VAL A 37 2.74 -10.16 -1.59
C VAL A 37 2.57 -11.66 -1.82
N VAL A 38 2.11 -12.03 -3.02
CA VAL A 38 2.01 -13.42 -3.45
C VAL A 38 3.12 -13.69 -4.47
N PRO A 39 4.12 -14.56 -4.17
CA PRO A 39 5.18 -14.87 -5.10
C PRO A 39 4.65 -15.71 -6.26
N VAL A 40 4.97 -15.30 -7.49
CA VAL A 40 4.59 -15.99 -8.73
C VAL A 40 5.83 -16.39 -9.52
N ALA A 41 5.79 -17.55 -10.17
CA ALA A 41 6.92 -18.05 -10.97
C ALA A 41 6.99 -17.40 -12.35
N GLN A 42 5.84 -17.08 -12.94
CA GLN A 42 5.73 -16.51 -14.28
C GLN A 42 5.35 -15.04 -14.22
N ARG A 43 5.80 -14.27 -15.21
CA ARG A 43 5.49 -12.83 -15.35
C ARG A 43 4.01 -12.60 -15.65
N SER A 44 3.39 -13.51 -16.37
CA SER A 44 1.98 -13.46 -16.73
C SER A 44 1.43 -14.86 -16.70
N ASP A 45 0.30 -15.03 -16.05
CA ASP A 45 -0.46 -16.27 -16.03
C ASP A 45 -1.92 -15.93 -15.73
N GLU A 46 -2.77 -16.95 -15.76
CA GLU A 46 -4.14 -16.87 -15.29
C GLU A 46 -4.22 -17.35 -13.82
N PHE A 47 -5.17 -16.79 -13.08
CA PHE A 47 -5.53 -17.22 -11.74
C PHE A 47 -7.02 -17.53 -11.68
N TYR A 48 -7.39 -18.50 -10.83
CA TYR A 48 -8.78 -18.89 -10.67
C TYR A 48 -9.54 -17.90 -9.80
N THR A 49 -10.75 -17.57 -10.23
CA THR A 49 -11.70 -16.75 -9.48
C THR A 49 -12.90 -17.58 -9.06
N TYR A 50 -13.48 -17.24 -7.91
CA TYR A 50 -14.67 -17.89 -7.37
C TYR A 50 -15.79 -16.88 -7.26
N ASP A 51 -16.99 -17.28 -7.67
CA ASP A 51 -18.19 -16.43 -7.54
C ASP A 51 -18.63 -16.36 -6.07
N ILE A 52 -18.62 -15.15 -5.49
CA ILE A 52 -19.01 -14.93 -4.09
C ILE A 52 -20.47 -15.33 -3.81
N GLY A 53 -21.36 -15.22 -4.80
CA GLY A 53 -22.77 -15.59 -4.70
C GLY A 53 -22.97 -17.10 -4.55
N ASP A 54 -22.08 -17.92 -5.12
CA ASP A 54 -22.11 -19.37 -4.92
C ASP A 54 -21.65 -19.77 -3.51
N TRP A 55 -20.76 -19.00 -2.88
CA TRP A 55 -20.25 -19.26 -1.53
C TRP A 55 -21.12 -18.71 -0.41
N THR A 56 -21.85 -17.62 -0.66
CA THR A 56 -22.73 -16.97 0.32
C THR A 56 -24.14 -17.56 0.33
N ARG A 57 -24.55 -18.26 -0.74
CA ARG A 57 -25.88 -18.87 -0.84
C ARG A 57 -25.99 -20.15 -0.01
N VAL A 58 -26.94 -20.18 0.92
CA VAL A 58 -27.30 -21.39 1.67
C VAL A 58 -28.20 -22.28 0.82
N VAL A 59 -27.67 -23.41 0.36
CA VAL A 59 -28.41 -24.44 -0.43
C VAL A 59 -28.81 -25.66 0.42
N ALA A 60 -28.50 -25.65 1.71
CA ALA A 60 -28.80 -26.76 2.61
C ALA A 60 -30.29 -26.80 2.99
N GLU A 61 -30.94 -27.94 2.77
CA GLU A 61 -32.38 -28.13 3.03
C GLU A 61 -32.64 -29.23 4.06
N LYS A 62 -33.81 -29.16 4.72
CA LYS A 62 -34.26 -30.20 5.65
C LYS A 62 -34.55 -31.49 4.88
N ARG A 63 -33.81 -32.55 5.21
CA ARG A 63 -33.89 -33.86 4.55
C ARG A 63 -34.84 -34.81 5.27
N ALA A 64 -35.72 -35.46 4.52
CA ALA A 64 -36.53 -36.58 5.01
C ALA A 64 -35.70 -37.89 5.10
N PRO A 65 -36.00 -38.81 6.03
CA PRO A 65 -35.29 -40.09 6.13
C PRO A 65 -35.32 -40.85 4.80
N GLY A 66 -34.14 -41.20 4.27
CA GLY A 66 -34.00 -41.99 3.04
C GLY A 66 -33.96 -41.20 1.71
N ALA A 67 -34.41 -39.93 1.65
CA ALA A 67 -34.31 -39.10 0.44
C ALA A 67 -32.85 -38.61 0.23
N PRO A 68 -32.34 -38.36 -0.98
CA PRO A 68 -30.99 -37.77 -1.18
C PRO A 68 -30.89 -36.34 -0.63
N SER A 69 -29.68 -35.87 -0.32
CA SER A 69 -29.43 -34.49 0.12
C SER A 69 -29.55 -33.49 -1.03
N ALA A 70 -29.89 -32.24 -0.71
CA ALA A 70 -29.78 -31.12 -1.65
C ALA A 70 -28.34 -31.02 -2.18
N GLY A 71 -28.22 -30.89 -3.51
CA GLY A 71 -26.95 -30.71 -4.18
C GLY A 71 -26.57 -29.24 -4.26
N GLY A 72 -25.29 -28.95 -4.10
CA GLY A 72 -24.71 -27.61 -4.30
C GLY A 72 -23.51 -27.68 -5.21
N GLY A 73 -23.01 -26.50 -5.60
CA GLY A 73 -21.81 -26.35 -6.41
C GLY A 73 -21.34 -24.90 -6.40
N TYR A 74 -20.16 -24.67 -6.94
CA TYR A 74 -19.57 -23.35 -7.14
C TYR A 74 -19.00 -23.26 -8.54
N THR A 75 -19.07 -22.06 -9.11
CA THR A 75 -18.50 -21.76 -10.42
C THR A 75 -17.06 -21.29 -10.26
N ILE A 76 -16.19 -21.74 -11.16
CA ILE A 76 -14.79 -21.31 -11.24
C ILE A 76 -14.62 -20.51 -12.53
N GLY A 77 -14.11 -19.29 -12.40
CA GLY A 77 -13.65 -18.46 -13.51
C GLY A 77 -12.13 -18.41 -13.58
N THR A 78 -11.61 -17.75 -14.60
CA THR A 78 -10.19 -17.36 -14.69
C THR A 78 -10.10 -15.87 -14.99
N ASP A 79 -9.06 -15.25 -14.44
CA ASP A 79 -8.66 -13.88 -14.76
C ASP A 79 -7.13 -13.86 -14.92
N ASN A 80 -6.58 -12.82 -15.54
CA ASN A 80 -5.18 -12.77 -15.92
C ASN A 80 -4.40 -11.72 -15.14
N PHE A 81 -3.12 -11.98 -14.88
CA PHE A 81 -2.22 -10.98 -14.30
C PHE A 81 -1.00 -10.72 -15.20
N PHE A 82 -0.38 -9.55 -15.02
CA PHE A 82 0.87 -9.19 -15.67
C PHE A 82 1.79 -8.40 -14.74
N ALA A 83 2.89 -9.01 -14.30
CA ALA A 83 3.91 -8.38 -13.49
C ALA A 83 4.80 -7.46 -14.35
N GLN A 84 4.65 -6.14 -14.18
CA GLN A 84 5.50 -5.14 -14.82
C GLN A 84 6.84 -5.03 -14.09
N ARG A 85 7.94 -4.89 -14.86
CA ARG A 85 9.29 -4.74 -14.31
C ARG A 85 9.57 -3.26 -14.06
N TYR A 86 9.90 -2.93 -12.82
CA TYR A 86 10.41 -1.62 -12.42
C TYR A 86 11.80 -1.79 -11.82
N SER A 87 12.67 -0.80 -12.03
CA SER A 87 14.04 -0.81 -11.51
C SER A 87 14.57 0.61 -11.38
N VAL A 88 15.40 0.81 -10.38
CA VAL A 88 16.15 2.05 -10.12
C VAL A 88 17.53 1.66 -9.59
N HIS A 89 18.55 2.47 -9.87
CA HIS A 89 19.90 2.29 -9.35
C HIS A 89 20.40 3.63 -8.80
N ASP A 90 21.33 3.55 -7.86
CA ASP A 90 22.16 4.65 -7.40
C ASP A 90 23.62 4.22 -7.54
N ASP A 91 24.44 5.03 -8.19
CA ASP A 91 25.82 4.70 -8.51
C ASP A 91 26.75 5.40 -7.53
N VAL A 92 27.52 4.62 -6.77
CA VAL A 92 28.54 5.13 -5.83
C VAL A 92 29.92 4.92 -6.44
N ASP A 93 30.54 6.00 -6.90
CA ASP A 93 31.87 5.95 -7.51
C ASP A 93 32.99 5.78 -6.46
N ASP A 94 34.10 5.17 -6.89
CA ASP A 94 35.21 4.81 -5.99
C ASP A 94 35.92 6.03 -5.38
N LEU A 95 35.92 7.18 -6.07
CA LEU A 95 36.55 8.39 -5.55
C LEU A 95 35.67 9.01 -4.46
N THR A 96 34.35 9.04 -4.64
CA THR A 96 33.40 9.48 -3.62
C THR A 96 33.39 8.54 -2.42
N ARG A 97 33.38 7.22 -2.66
CA ARG A 97 33.50 6.21 -1.59
C ARG A 97 34.80 6.35 -0.80
N ALA A 98 35.93 6.59 -1.47
CA ALA A 98 37.23 6.74 -0.82
C ALA A 98 37.40 8.07 -0.08
N ASN A 99 36.65 9.10 -0.46
CA ASN A 99 36.70 10.43 0.16
C ASN A 99 35.54 10.69 1.14
N GLN A 100 34.71 9.68 1.45
CA GLN A 100 33.65 9.85 2.43
C GLN A 100 34.23 9.97 3.85
N ASP A 101 33.79 10.99 4.58
CA ASP A 101 34.15 11.16 5.98
C ASP A 101 33.29 10.26 6.88
N GLN A 102 33.90 9.61 7.86
CA GLN A 102 33.13 8.92 8.89
C GLN A 102 32.22 9.93 9.61
N PRO A 103 30.92 9.64 9.76
CA PRO A 103 30.30 8.32 9.85
C PRO A 103 29.51 7.89 8.60
N LEU A 104 29.65 8.60 7.46
CA LEU A 104 28.87 8.30 6.27
C LEU A 104 29.26 6.95 5.68
N ASP A 105 28.24 6.22 5.23
CA ASP A 105 28.39 4.96 4.52
C ASP A 105 27.53 5.01 3.25
N ALA A 106 28.13 5.50 2.17
CA ALA A 106 27.46 5.71 0.89
C ALA A 106 26.84 4.43 0.33
N ASP A 107 27.38 3.25 0.62
CA ASP A 107 26.84 1.98 0.12
C ASP A 107 25.54 1.61 0.87
N SER A 108 25.49 1.88 2.18
CA SER A 108 24.27 1.73 2.99
C SER A 108 23.21 2.77 2.59
N ASP A 109 23.60 4.03 2.42
CA ASP A 109 22.70 5.12 2.02
C ASP A 109 22.08 4.88 0.63
N ALA A 110 22.89 4.42 -0.34
CA ALA A 110 22.42 4.07 -1.68
C ALA A 110 21.40 2.91 -1.65
N THR A 111 21.66 1.89 -0.81
CA THR A 111 20.76 0.74 -0.65
C THR A 111 19.43 1.15 -0.04
N ASP A 112 19.46 2.00 0.99
CA ASP A 112 18.27 2.53 1.64
C ASP A 112 17.46 3.41 0.67
N TRP A 113 18.14 4.23 -0.13
CA TRP A 113 17.49 5.05 -1.15
C TRP A 113 16.78 4.21 -2.23
N VAL A 114 17.47 3.22 -2.82
CA VAL A 114 16.87 2.33 -3.83
C VAL A 114 15.65 1.59 -3.25
N THR A 115 15.74 1.14 -1.99
CA THR A 115 14.64 0.47 -1.29
C THR A 115 13.45 1.40 -1.09
N ASP A 116 13.67 2.62 -0.60
CA ASP A 116 12.62 3.63 -0.40
C ASP A 116 11.95 4.02 -1.73
N GLN A 117 12.71 4.16 -2.82
CA GLN A 117 12.14 4.43 -4.15
C GLN A 117 11.18 3.32 -4.62
N MET A 118 11.56 2.06 -4.42
CA MET A 118 10.70 0.92 -4.78
C MET A 118 9.43 0.85 -3.91
N LEU A 119 9.55 1.13 -2.61
CA LEU A 119 8.38 1.19 -1.71
C LEU A 119 7.43 2.34 -2.07
N ARG A 120 7.96 3.53 -2.36
CA ARG A 120 7.15 4.68 -2.82
C ARG A 120 6.45 4.41 -4.14
N LEU A 121 7.14 3.76 -5.08
CA LEU A 121 6.54 3.37 -6.35
C LEU A 121 5.35 2.43 -6.11
N ARG A 122 5.53 1.41 -5.27
CA ARG A 122 4.46 0.48 -4.88
C ARG A 122 3.25 1.22 -4.30
N GLU A 123 3.48 2.13 -3.36
CA GLU A 123 2.41 2.90 -2.71
C GLU A 123 1.67 3.80 -3.69
N ARG A 124 2.41 4.49 -4.57
CA ARG A 124 1.83 5.36 -5.59
C ARG A 124 0.97 4.59 -6.58
N THR A 125 1.49 3.47 -7.09
CA THR A 125 0.75 2.61 -8.02
C THR A 125 -0.52 2.08 -7.36
N TRP A 126 -0.43 1.64 -6.10
CA TRP A 126 -1.60 1.23 -5.33
C TRP A 126 -2.62 2.36 -5.20
N ALA A 127 -2.21 3.55 -4.75
CA ALA A 127 -3.11 4.68 -4.60
C ALA A 127 -3.80 5.06 -5.92
N THR A 128 -3.05 5.10 -7.03
CA THR A 128 -3.59 5.46 -8.34
C THR A 128 -4.54 4.40 -8.90
N GLN A 129 -4.27 3.11 -8.67
CA GLN A 129 -5.09 2.03 -9.22
C GLN A 129 -6.36 1.76 -8.39
N TYR A 130 -6.30 1.93 -7.07
CA TYR A 130 -7.38 1.50 -6.17
C TYR A 130 -8.18 2.64 -5.53
N PHE A 131 -7.71 3.89 -5.60
CA PHE A 131 -8.50 5.07 -5.17
C PHE A 131 -9.04 5.88 -6.36
N GLY A 132 -9.06 5.27 -7.54
CA GLY A 132 -9.70 5.84 -8.73
C GLY A 132 -11.21 5.61 -8.74
N THR A 133 -11.93 6.42 -9.51
CA THR A 133 -13.37 6.28 -9.68
C THR A 133 -13.71 5.05 -10.53
N GLY A 134 -14.76 4.31 -10.16
CA GLY A 134 -15.26 3.15 -10.90
C GLY A 134 -14.46 1.85 -10.71
N VAL A 135 -13.52 1.82 -9.76
CA VAL A 135 -12.75 0.61 -9.44
C VAL A 135 -13.56 -0.37 -8.58
N TRP A 136 -14.37 0.18 -7.67
CA TRP A 136 -15.17 -0.59 -6.71
C TRP A 136 -16.65 -0.50 -7.06
N GLY A 137 -17.39 -1.59 -6.81
CA GLY A 137 -18.84 -1.62 -7.03
C GLY A 137 -19.63 -0.70 -6.08
N ASN A 138 -19.13 -0.51 -4.86
CA ASN A 138 -19.67 0.44 -3.88
C ASN A 138 -18.68 1.59 -3.68
N GLN A 139 -18.95 2.71 -4.34
CA GLN A 139 -18.16 3.93 -4.20
C GLN A 139 -19.03 5.05 -3.65
N ARG A 140 -18.44 5.90 -2.80
CA ARG A 140 -19.08 7.10 -2.29
C ARG A 140 -18.21 8.31 -2.56
N ASP A 141 -18.82 9.40 -3.02
CA ASP A 141 -18.10 10.63 -3.34
C ASP A 141 -18.36 11.72 -2.29
N GLY A 142 -17.30 12.40 -1.86
CA GLY A 142 -17.41 13.49 -0.89
C GLY A 142 -17.72 14.82 -1.59
N VAL A 143 -18.86 15.44 -1.27
CA VAL A 143 -19.26 16.75 -1.81
C VAL A 143 -19.21 17.86 -0.76
N ALA A 144 -18.94 19.09 -1.19
CA ALA A 144 -18.80 20.24 -0.29
C ALA A 144 -20.14 20.73 0.30
N ALA A 145 -21.27 20.44 -0.37
CA ALA A 145 -22.61 20.76 0.13
C ALA A 145 -23.67 19.93 -0.60
N GLY A 146 -24.80 19.67 0.08
CA GLY A 146 -25.99 19.06 -0.51
C GLY A 146 -25.79 17.65 -1.10
N PRO A 147 -25.26 16.68 -0.32
CA PRO A 147 -25.08 15.32 -0.80
C PRO A 147 -26.39 14.69 -1.28
N THR A 148 -26.32 13.96 -2.39
CA THR A 148 -27.43 13.22 -2.97
C THR A 148 -27.00 11.81 -3.36
N GLY A 149 -27.91 10.83 -3.25
CA GLY A 149 -27.64 9.46 -3.70
C GLY A 149 -26.41 8.83 -3.04
N ASP A 150 -25.36 8.61 -3.83
CA ASP A 150 -24.10 7.97 -3.41
C ASP A 150 -23.02 8.94 -2.90
N GLU A 151 -23.44 10.10 -2.41
CA GLU A 151 -22.55 11.14 -1.90
C GLU A 151 -22.63 11.28 -0.37
N PHE A 152 -21.55 11.78 0.22
CA PHE A 152 -21.51 12.22 1.63
C PHE A 152 -20.92 13.62 1.74
N LEU A 153 -21.18 14.30 2.86
CA LEU A 153 -20.62 15.63 3.09
C LEU A 153 -19.13 15.50 3.43
N GLN A 154 -18.27 16.25 2.76
CA GLN A 154 -16.83 16.23 3.03
C GLN A 154 -16.55 16.49 4.52
N TRP A 155 -15.60 15.74 5.09
CA TRP A 155 -15.35 15.70 6.54
C TRP A 155 -14.64 16.95 7.09
N ASP A 156 -14.35 17.92 6.23
CA ASP A 156 -13.91 19.26 6.61
C ASP A 156 -15.08 20.24 6.80
N GLN A 157 -16.30 19.87 6.39
CA GLN A 157 -17.49 20.71 6.48
C GLN A 157 -18.21 20.59 7.83
N ALA A 158 -18.86 21.67 8.24
CA ALA A 158 -19.70 21.69 9.43
C ALA A 158 -20.94 20.80 9.23
N GLY A 159 -21.20 19.92 10.20
CA GLY A 159 -22.29 18.94 10.12
C GLY A 159 -21.92 17.66 9.36
N SER A 160 -20.65 17.48 8.98
CA SER A 160 -20.14 16.20 8.50
C SER A 160 -20.16 15.15 9.60
N THR A 161 -20.29 13.89 9.19
CA THR A 161 -20.73 12.80 10.06
C THR A 161 -19.82 11.58 9.83
N PRO A 162 -18.49 11.75 10.04
CA PRO A 162 -17.49 10.78 9.58
C PRO A 162 -17.61 9.41 10.24
N VAL A 163 -18.07 9.36 11.50
CA VAL A 163 -18.25 8.10 12.23
C VAL A 163 -19.42 7.32 11.65
N GLU A 164 -20.54 8.00 11.38
CA GLU A 164 -21.72 7.43 10.74
C GLU A 164 -21.40 6.96 9.31
N ASP A 165 -20.64 7.75 8.55
CA ASP A 165 -20.24 7.40 7.18
C ASP A 165 -19.42 6.10 7.17
N VAL A 166 -18.35 6.03 7.98
CA VAL A 166 -17.47 4.85 8.04
C VAL A 166 -18.19 3.62 8.57
N SER A 167 -18.99 3.77 9.64
CA SER A 167 -19.73 2.64 10.22
C SER A 167 -20.78 2.08 9.24
N THR A 168 -21.48 2.96 8.52
CA THR A 168 -22.44 2.55 7.49
C THR A 168 -21.76 1.78 6.36
N GLN A 169 -20.61 2.25 5.87
CA GLN A 169 -19.87 1.51 4.83
C GLN A 169 -19.31 0.18 5.35
N SER A 170 -18.82 0.14 6.58
CA SER A 170 -18.34 -1.12 7.18
C SER A 170 -19.44 -2.16 7.30
N ILE A 171 -20.66 -1.75 7.65
CA ILE A 171 -21.83 -2.63 7.69
C ILE A 171 -22.20 -3.08 6.28
N GLY A 172 -22.26 -2.16 5.32
CA GLY A 172 -22.59 -2.50 3.92
C GLY A 172 -21.61 -3.48 3.28
N VAL A 173 -20.31 -3.36 3.59
CA VAL A 173 -19.31 -4.35 3.15
C VAL A 173 -19.57 -5.70 3.81
N ALA A 174 -19.79 -5.73 5.13
CA ALA A 174 -20.07 -6.98 5.86
C ALA A 174 -21.33 -7.68 5.34
N GLU A 175 -22.40 -6.93 5.04
CA GLU A 175 -23.64 -7.49 4.49
C GLU A 175 -23.45 -8.15 3.11
N LEU A 176 -22.50 -7.65 2.30
CA LEU A 176 -22.21 -8.21 0.98
C LEU A 176 -21.23 -9.38 1.03
N THR A 177 -20.30 -9.40 2.00
CA THR A 177 -19.25 -10.41 2.07
C THR A 177 -19.51 -11.53 3.08
N GLY A 178 -20.45 -11.34 4.01
CA GLY A 178 -20.75 -12.26 5.11
C GLY A 178 -20.01 -11.92 6.39
#